data_AF-A0A932YNV5-F1
#
_entry.id   AF-A0A932YNV5-F1
#
_cell.length_a   1.000
_cell.length_b   1.000
_cell.length_c   1.000
_cell.angle_alpha   90.00
_cell.angle_beta   90.00
_cell.angle_gamma   90.00
#
_symmetry.space_group_name_H-M   'P 1'
#
loop_
_entity.id
_entity.type
_entity.pdbx_description
1 polymer ?
#
loop_
_entity_poly.entity_id
_entity_poly.type
_entity_poly.pdbx_seq_one_letter_code
_entity_poly.pdbx_strand_id
1 'polypeptide(L)'
;MLKQVLKKNHPILIFEDVDNPKNTVSLKQALSRLESIAGFDVTEKERSVIHKAAQYRNLILHYEFEMNRFEFKTIYSQLFEFVHYFHIKHLKKEVHRKIKKELWPTEARLMKYFKENFVIYNGVEMHKLNPTDIVSAQKTRFFEKSDKKYSRIQYGEEGWLDKNGNPFLDESGKPFDYAEITKKPCHDCGVIRGQFHASGCDVEQCPKCLGQFLSCDCFTEE
;
A
#
# COMPACT_ATOMS: atom_id res chain seq x y z
N MET A 1 -3.66 -12.32 -8.47
CA MET A 1 -4.78 -12.40 -7.52
C MET A 1 -5.91 -11.43 -7.89
N LEU A 2 -5.67 -10.12 -7.91
CA LEU A 2 -6.68 -9.09 -8.28
C LEU A 2 -7.38 -9.37 -9.61
N LYS A 3 -6.61 -9.59 -10.68
CA LYS A 3 -7.13 -10.01 -12.00
C LYS A 3 -8.05 -11.23 -11.92
N GLN A 4 -7.76 -12.20 -11.05
CA GLN A 4 -8.57 -13.40 -10.90
C GLN A 4 -9.88 -13.11 -10.17
N VAL A 5 -9.87 -12.19 -9.19
CA VAL A 5 -11.10 -11.71 -8.52
C VAL A 5 -11.95 -10.93 -9.52
N LEU A 6 -11.35 -10.02 -10.28
CA LEU A 6 -12.05 -9.22 -11.29
C LEU A 6 -12.65 -10.13 -12.36
N LYS A 7 -11.90 -11.10 -12.88
CA LYS A 7 -12.40 -12.07 -13.85
C LYS A 7 -13.55 -12.92 -13.31
N LYS A 8 -13.59 -13.22 -12.00
CA LYS A 8 -14.68 -14.00 -11.40
C LYS A 8 -15.97 -13.20 -11.28
N ASN A 9 -15.88 -11.92 -10.89
CA ASN A 9 -17.05 -11.06 -10.71
C ASN A 9 -17.52 -10.47 -12.05
N HIS A 10 -16.59 -9.99 -12.88
CA HIS A 10 -16.84 -9.35 -14.16
C HIS A 10 -15.82 -9.83 -15.21
N PRO A 11 -16.07 -10.97 -15.87
CA PRO A 11 -15.14 -11.59 -16.83
C PRO A 11 -14.69 -10.66 -17.96
N ILE A 12 -15.56 -9.76 -18.41
CA ILE A 12 -15.31 -8.82 -19.52
C ILE A 12 -14.37 -7.68 -19.08
N LEU A 13 -14.46 -7.26 -17.83
CA LEU A 13 -13.64 -6.16 -17.28
C LEU A 13 -12.20 -6.58 -16.99
N ILE A 14 -11.78 -7.79 -17.41
CA ILE A 14 -10.38 -8.21 -17.33
C ILE A 14 -9.51 -7.57 -18.41
N PHE A 15 -10.10 -7.08 -19.49
CA PHE A 15 -9.39 -6.52 -20.64
C PHE A 15 -9.23 -5.00 -20.52
N GLU A 16 -8.07 -4.46 -20.90
CA GLU A 16 -7.83 -3.01 -20.88
C GLU A 16 -8.90 -2.27 -21.69
N ASP A 17 -9.11 -2.74 -22.91
CA ASP A 17 -10.17 -2.33 -23.82
C ASP A 17 -11.17 -3.49 -23.97
N VAL A 18 -12.44 -3.21 -23.68
CA VAL A 18 -13.52 -4.20 -23.76
C VAL A 18 -13.94 -4.45 -25.20
N ASP A 19 -13.89 -3.41 -26.03
CA ASP A 19 -14.27 -3.46 -27.44
C ASP A 19 -13.16 -4.10 -28.29
N ASN A 20 -11.91 -4.03 -27.82
CA ASN A 20 -10.75 -4.65 -28.45
C ASN A 20 -9.87 -5.44 -27.45
N PRO A 21 -10.29 -6.66 -27.05
CA PRO A 21 -9.71 -7.39 -25.93
C PRO A 21 -8.35 -8.05 -26.27
N LYS A 22 -7.31 -7.24 -26.40
CA LYS A 22 -5.92 -7.69 -26.67
C LYS A 22 -5.12 -7.88 -25.39
N ASN A 23 -5.19 -6.92 -24.49
CA ASN A 23 -4.39 -6.87 -23.27
C ASN A 23 -5.26 -7.01 -22.02
N THR A 24 -4.71 -7.61 -20.97
CA THR A 24 -5.38 -7.67 -19.66
C THR A 24 -4.96 -6.51 -18.78
N VAL A 25 -5.91 -5.96 -18.03
CA VAL A 25 -5.73 -4.75 -17.20
C VAL A 25 -4.45 -4.71 -16.38
N SER A 26 -3.89 -3.53 -16.13
CA SER A 26 -2.80 -3.37 -15.16
C SER A 26 -3.24 -3.66 -13.72
N LEU A 27 -2.31 -3.74 -12.76
CA LEU A 27 -2.68 -3.88 -11.33
C LEU A 27 -3.50 -2.67 -10.83
N LYS A 28 -3.08 -1.45 -11.22
CA LYS A 28 -3.77 -0.18 -10.91
C LYS A 28 -5.19 -0.18 -11.47
N GLN A 29 -5.34 -0.55 -12.74
CA GLN A 29 -6.65 -0.65 -13.40
C GLN A 29 -7.52 -1.76 -12.80
N ALA A 30 -6.94 -2.92 -12.48
CA ALA A 30 -7.69 -4.01 -11.84
C ALA A 30 -8.25 -3.59 -10.48
N LEU A 31 -7.45 -2.88 -9.67
CA LEU A 31 -7.88 -2.38 -8.37
C LEU A 31 -9.00 -1.35 -8.49
N SER A 32 -8.80 -0.33 -9.35
CA SER A 32 -9.81 0.71 -9.61
C SER A 32 -11.15 0.13 -10.08
N ARG A 33 -11.13 -0.87 -10.97
CA ARG A 33 -12.35 -1.55 -11.45
C ARG A 33 -13.04 -2.37 -10.37
N LEU A 34 -12.28 -3.06 -9.53
CA LEU A 34 -12.84 -3.81 -8.41
C LEU A 34 -13.57 -2.88 -7.43
N GLU A 35 -12.98 -1.74 -7.11
CA GLU A 35 -13.56 -0.74 -6.19
C GLU A 35 -14.80 -0.08 -6.79
N SER A 36 -14.72 0.37 -8.04
CA SER A 36 -15.78 1.19 -8.65
C SER A 36 -17.00 0.39 -9.11
N ILE A 37 -16.83 -0.89 -9.43
CA ILE A 37 -17.84 -1.65 -10.17
C ILE A 37 -18.28 -2.92 -9.42
N ALA A 38 -17.34 -3.61 -8.77
CA ALA A 38 -17.62 -4.93 -8.21
C ALA A 38 -18.18 -4.89 -6.78
N GLY A 39 -18.38 -3.70 -6.19
CA GLY A 39 -18.73 -3.57 -4.77
C GLY A 39 -17.70 -4.27 -3.86
N PHE A 40 -16.45 -4.32 -4.31
CA PHE A 40 -15.40 -5.10 -3.69
C PHE A 40 -14.76 -4.27 -2.57
N ASP A 41 -15.04 -4.65 -1.33
CA ASP A 41 -14.49 -3.99 -0.14
C ASP A 41 -13.01 -4.38 0.06
N VAL A 42 -12.13 -3.62 -0.60
CA VAL A 42 -10.70 -3.60 -0.32
C VAL A 42 -10.49 -2.64 0.84
N THR A 43 -10.03 -3.14 1.97
CA THR A 43 -9.70 -2.25 3.09
C THR A 43 -8.48 -1.40 2.73
N GLU A 44 -8.36 -0.22 3.32
CA GLU A 44 -7.19 0.66 3.15
C GLU A 44 -5.87 -0.08 3.42
N LYS A 45 -5.86 -0.94 4.44
CA LYS A 45 -4.73 -1.82 4.76
C LYS A 45 -4.38 -2.79 3.63
N GLU A 46 -5.37 -3.38 2.96
CA GLU A 46 -5.12 -4.25 1.81
C GLU A 46 -4.54 -3.46 0.62
N ARG A 47 -5.06 -2.27 0.38
CA ARG A 47 -4.55 -1.35 -0.64
C ARG A 47 -3.08 -1.03 -0.38
N SER A 48 -2.74 -0.59 0.82
CA SER A 48 -1.36 -0.29 1.23
C SER A 48 -0.41 -1.48 0.98
N VAL A 49 -0.80 -2.71 1.35
CA VAL A 49 0.03 -3.90 1.09
C VAL A 49 0.17 -4.21 -0.40
N ILE A 50 -0.88 -4.06 -1.21
CA ILE A 50 -0.83 -4.26 -2.67
C ILE A 50 0.12 -3.26 -3.32
N HIS A 51 0.05 -1.99 -2.92
CA HIS A 51 0.92 -0.94 -3.44
C HIS A 51 2.38 -1.18 -3.06
N LYS A 52 2.66 -1.50 -1.79
CA LYS A 52 4.02 -1.88 -1.33
C LYS A 52 4.56 -3.07 -2.11
N ALA A 53 3.73 -4.10 -2.37
CA ALA A 53 4.12 -5.25 -3.18
C ALA A 53 4.49 -4.85 -4.63
N ALA A 54 3.73 -3.93 -5.23
CA ALA A 54 4.02 -3.42 -6.57
C ALA A 54 5.33 -2.61 -6.60
N GLN A 55 5.58 -1.77 -5.58
CA GLN A 55 6.84 -1.03 -5.44
C GLN A 55 8.04 -1.98 -5.31
N TYR A 56 7.98 -2.99 -4.44
CA TYR A 56 9.06 -3.96 -4.32
C TYR A 56 9.32 -4.73 -5.61
N ARG A 57 8.26 -5.10 -6.35
CA ARG A 57 8.42 -5.72 -7.68
C ARG A 57 9.23 -4.82 -8.62
N ASN A 58 8.91 -3.51 -8.65
CA ASN A 58 9.62 -2.57 -9.52
C ASN A 58 11.10 -2.48 -9.13
N LEU A 59 11.41 -2.29 -7.84
CA LEU A 59 12.81 -2.23 -7.37
C LEU A 59 13.61 -3.48 -7.75
N ILE A 60 13.01 -4.68 -7.63
CA ILE A 60 13.63 -5.94 -8.05
C ILE A 60 13.90 -5.97 -9.56
N LEU A 61 12.95 -5.50 -10.38
CA LEU A 61 13.08 -5.49 -11.85
C LEU A 61 14.12 -4.47 -12.34
N HIS A 62 14.26 -3.34 -11.65
CA HIS A 62 15.22 -2.29 -12.00
C HIS A 62 16.64 -2.55 -11.46
N TYR A 63 16.90 -3.70 -10.83
CA TYR A 63 18.18 -4.05 -10.21
C TYR A 63 18.65 -3.07 -9.10
N GLU A 64 17.79 -2.17 -8.63
CA GLU A 64 18.06 -1.23 -7.54
C GLU A 64 17.83 -1.85 -6.16
N PHE A 65 17.76 -3.17 -6.09
CA PHE A 65 17.34 -3.91 -4.91
C PHE A 65 18.54 -4.36 -4.07
N GLU A 66 19.03 -3.48 -3.20
CA GLU A 66 20.07 -3.79 -2.21
C GLU A 66 19.44 -4.10 -0.84
N MET A 67 19.27 -5.38 -0.50
CA MET A 67 18.74 -5.80 0.81
C MET A 67 19.48 -7.00 1.36
N ASN A 68 19.60 -7.08 2.68
CA ASN A 68 20.20 -8.24 3.34
C ASN A 68 19.22 -9.42 3.42
N ARG A 69 19.75 -10.62 3.68
CA ARG A 69 18.96 -11.87 3.74
C ARG A 69 17.82 -11.83 4.77
N PHE A 70 17.99 -11.11 5.88
CA PHE A 70 16.96 -11.00 6.92
C PHE A 70 15.81 -10.13 6.46
N GLU A 71 16.09 -8.99 5.86
CA GLU A 71 15.06 -8.09 5.35
C GLU A 71 14.28 -8.73 4.21
N PHE A 72 14.97 -9.43 3.28
CA PHE A 72 14.32 -10.18 2.20
C PHE A 72 13.36 -11.25 2.74
N LYS A 73 13.80 -12.06 3.71
CA LYS A 73 12.94 -13.07 4.34
C LYS A 73 11.72 -12.43 4.99
N THR A 74 11.89 -11.25 5.56
CA THR A 74 10.82 -10.52 6.24
C THR A 74 9.80 -9.97 5.25
N ILE A 75 10.23 -9.31 4.18
CA ILE A 75 9.35 -8.85 3.08
C ILE A 75 8.60 -10.03 2.49
N TYR A 76 9.33 -11.10 2.16
CA TYR A 76 8.73 -12.30 1.58
C TYR A 76 7.66 -12.88 2.51
N SER A 77 7.93 -12.99 3.82
CA SER A 77 6.96 -13.53 4.77
C SER A 77 5.69 -12.68 4.87
N GLN A 78 5.82 -11.35 4.80
CA GLN A 78 4.69 -10.42 4.82
C GLN A 78 3.86 -10.49 3.54
N LEU A 79 4.51 -10.51 2.36
CA LEU A 79 3.82 -10.68 1.08
C LEU A 79 3.16 -12.05 0.99
N PHE A 80 3.82 -13.08 1.48
CA PHE A 80 3.31 -14.45 1.47
C PHE A 80 2.11 -14.59 2.41
N GLU A 81 2.16 -14.01 3.61
CA GLU A 81 0.99 -13.97 4.50
C GLU A 81 -0.18 -13.21 3.87
N PHE A 82 0.09 -12.07 3.23
CA PHE A 82 -0.95 -11.34 2.51
C PHE A 82 -1.59 -12.17 1.40
N VAL A 83 -0.82 -12.97 0.66
CA VAL A 83 -1.36 -13.89 -0.36
C VAL A 83 -2.31 -14.92 0.28
N HIS A 84 -1.94 -15.47 1.44
CA HIS A 84 -2.81 -16.37 2.22
C HIS A 84 -4.11 -15.70 2.66
N TYR A 85 -3.99 -14.55 3.31
CA TYR A 85 -5.12 -13.74 3.76
C TYR A 85 -6.06 -13.39 2.59
N PHE A 86 -5.51 -12.84 1.50
CA PHE A 86 -6.28 -12.41 0.33
C PHE A 86 -7.02 -13.58 -0.32
N HIS A 87 -6.38 -14.75 -0.46
CA HIS A 87 -7.01 -15.94 -1.03
C HIS A 87 -8.17 -16.46 -0.16
N ILE A 88 -8.01 -16.46 1.16
CA ILE A 88 -9.07 -16.89 2.07
C ILE A 88 -10.22 -15.89 2.03
N LYS A 89 -9.94 -14.59 2.20
CA LYS A 89 -10.95 -13.53 2.26
C LYS A 89 -11.75 -13.43 0.95
N HIS A 90 -11.05 -13.33 -0.18
CA HIS A 90 -11.64 -12.92 -1.46
C HIS A 90 -11.85 -14.05 -2.46
N LEU A 91 -11.08 -15.13 -2.37
CA LEU A 91 -11.22 -16.28 -3.28
C LEU A 91 -11.86 -17.50 -2.62
N LYS A 92 -12.07 -17.46 -1.29
CA LYS A 92 -12.57 -18.57 -0.45
C LYS A 92 -11.78 -19.86 -0.68
N LYS A 93 -10.46 -19.73 -0.85
CA LYS A 93 -9.53 -20.84 -1.17
C LYS A 93 -8.28 -20.74 -0.32
N GLU A 94 -7.70 -21.88 0.00
CA GLU A 94 -6.38 -21.95 0.62
C GLU A 94 -5.29 -21.92 -0.45
N VAL A 95 -4.20 -21.20 -0.17
CA VAL A 95 -3.01 -21.18 -1.02
C VAL A 95 -2.26 -22.51 -0.93
N HIS A 96 -2.29 -23.16 0.23
CA HIS A 96 -1.66 -24.45 0.52
C HIS A 96 -1.87 -25.52 -0.57
N ARG A 97 -3.08 -25.59 -1.13
CA ARG A 97 -3.44 -26.53 -2.21
C ARG A 97 -2.71 -26.28 -3.54
N LYS A 98 -2.05 -25.13 -3.68
CA LYS A 98 -1.25 -24.73 -4.84
C LYS A 98 0.26 -24.87 -4.59
N ILE A 99 0.66 -25.16 -3.36
CA ILE A 99 2.06 -25.34 -2.97
C ILE A 99 2.40 -26.83 -3.03
N LYS A 100 3.56 -27.16 -3.60
CA LYS A 100 4.06 -28.55 -3.64
C LYS A 100 4.20 -29.09 -2.22
N LYS A 101 3.82 -30.37 -1.99
CA LYS A 101 3.77 -30.96 -0.64
C LYS A 101 5.10 -30.90 0.09
N GLU A 102 6.21 -31.06 -0.62
CA GLU A 102 7.55 -30.97 -0.04
C GLU A 102 7.90 -29.57 0.53
N LEU A 103 7.17 -28.52 0.12
CA LEU A 103 7.37 -27.15 0.59
C LEU A 103 6.46 -26.75 1.77
N TRP A 104 5.52 -27.59 2.18
CA TRP A 104 4.61 -27.30 3.30
C TRP A 104 5.34 -26.98 4.63
N PRO A 105 6.46 -27.64 4.99
CA PRO A 105 7.23 -27.23 6.17
C PRO A 105 7.80 -25.82 6.04
N THR A 106 8.17 -25.40 4.83
CA THR A 106 8.69 -24.05 4.57
C THR A 106 7.58 -23.01 4.66
N GLU A 107 6.41 -23.29 4.09
CA GLU A 107 5.20 -22.47 4.25
C GLU A 107 4.87 -22.25 5.73
N ALA A 108 4.80 -23.32 6.53
CA ALA A 108 4.52 -23.24 7.96
C ALA A 108 5.57 -22.40 8.72
N ARG A 109 6.87 -22.57 8.40
CA ARG A 109 7.94 -21.76 8.98
C ARG A 109 7.84 -20.29 8.63
N LEU A 110 7.43 -19.96 7.41
CA LEU A 110 7.23 -18.57 6.98
C LEU A 110 6.04 -17.92 7.69
N MET A 111 4.94 -18.65 7.84
CA MET A 111 3.77 -18.17 8.59
C MET A 111 4.08 -17.99 10.07
N LYS A 112 4.83 -18.91 10.68
CA LYS A 112 5.33 -18.76 12.04
C LYS A 112 6.24 -17.52 12.15
N TYR A 113 7.20 -17.39 11.24
CA TYR A 113 8.11 -16.24 11.21
C TYR A 113 7.33 -14.93 11.17
N PHE A 114 6.38 -14.77 10.24
CA PHE A 114 5.58 -13.55 10.17
C PHE A 114 4.89 -13.20 11.50
N LYS A 115 4.22 -14.18 12.13
CA LYS A 115 3.50 -13.98 13.40
C LYS A 115 4.40 -13.57 14.57
N GLU A 116 5.67 -13.97 14.55
CA GLU A 116 6.64 -13.66 15.62
C GLU A 116 7.39 -12.34 15.42
N ASN A 117 7.16 -11.61 14.31
CA ASN A 117 7.94 -10.42 13.95
C ASN A 117 7.16 -9.09 14.07
N PHE A 118 6.23 -9.03 15.03
CA PHE A 118 5.53 -7.80 15.40
C PHE A 118 6.22 -7.11 16.58
N VAL A 119 6.19 -5.78 16.57
CA VAL A 119 6.79 -4.92 17.59
C VAL A 119 5.87 -3.74 17.87
N ILE A 120 5.97 -3.15 19.06
CA ILE A 120 5.31 -1.89 19.38
C ILE A 120 6.26 -0.75 18.99
N TYR A 121 5.79 0.17 18.16
CA TYR A 121 6.52 1.38 17.77
C TYR A 121 5.53 2.54 17.68
N ASN A 122 5.89 3.72 18.21
CA ASN A 122 4.97 4.86 18.34
C ASN A 122 3.63 4.51 19.05
N GLY A 123 3.64 3.52 19.94
CA GLY A 123 2.44 3.05 20.64
C GLY A 123 1.49 2.17 19.82
N VAL A 124 1.88 1.80 18.58
CA VAL A 124 1.10 0.92 17.70
C VAL A 124 1.85 -0.39 17.47
N GLU A 125 1.13 -1.51 17.53
CA GLU A 125 1.67 -2.79 17.12
C GLU A 125 1.77 -2.88 15.60
N MET A 126 2.97 -3.16 15.09
CA MET A 126 3.24 -3.24 13.66
C MET A 126 4.32 -4.27 13.36
N HIS A 127 4.37 -4.73 12.11
CA HIS A 127 5.44 -5.62 11.67
C HIS A 127 6.78 -4.88 11.67
N LYS A 128 7.87 -5.55 12.07
CA LYS A 128 9.19 -4.92 12.31
C LYS A 128 9.81 -4.16 11.13
N LEU A 129 9.36 -4.39 9.89
CA LEU A 129 9.80 -3.61 8.73
C LEU A 129 9.23 -2.20 8.71
N ASN A 130 8.05 -2.01 9.30
CA ASN A 130 7.38 -0.73 9.28
C ASN A 130 8.18 0.34 10.07
N PRO A 131 8.69 0.05 11.29
CA PRO A 131 9.65 0.94 11.97
C PRO A 131 10.92 1.23 11.17
N THR A 132 11.47 0.23 10.48
CA THR A 132 12.66 0.42 9.63
C THR A 132 12.38 1.41 8.50
N ASP A 133 11.21 1.29 7.86
CA ASP A 133 10.77 2.19 6.82
C ASP A 133 10.48 3.60 7.36
N ILE A 134 9.79 3.71 8.51
CA ILE A 134 9.57 5.00 9.20
C ILE A 134 10.90 5.72 9.45
N VAL A 135 11.88 5.04 10.03
CA VAL A 135 13.20 5.61 10.34
C VAL A 135 13.94 6.02 9.06
N SER A 136 13.85 5.21 8.01
CA SER A 136 14.48 5.50 6.73
C SER A 136 13.82 6.71 6.06
N ALA A 137 12.50 6.79 6.10
CA ALA A 137 11.72 7.88 5.54
C ALA A 137 12.01 9.23 6.22
N GLN A 138 12.44 9.26 7.49
CA GLN A 138 12.82 10.52 8.15
C GLN A 138 14.05 11.19 7.53
N LYS A 139 14.87 10.44 6.79
CA LYS A 139 16.08 10.97 6.13
C LYS A 139 15.74 11.72 4.84
N THR A 140 14.66 11.34 4.16
CA THR A 140 14.20 11.97 2.93
C THR A 140 13.27 13.13 3.28
N ARG A 141 13.77 14.37 3.19
CA ARG A 141 13.01 15.58 3.59
C ARG A 141 12.36 16.33 2.44
N PHE A 142 12.72 15.98 1.21
CA PHE A 142 12.23 16.61 -0.01
C PHE A 142 12.17 15.59 -1.14
N PHE A 143 11.33 15.86 -2.13
CA PHE A 143 11.34 15.19 -3.42
C PHE A 143 11.90 16.14 -4.49
N GLU A 144 12.53 15.59 -5.51
CA GLU A 144 13.10 16.36 -6.62
C GLU A 144 12.37 16.03 -7.93
N LYS A 145 12.05 17.05 -8.72
CA LYS A 145 11.55 16.90 -10.10
C LYS A 145 11.96 18.12 -10.92
N SER A 146 12.61 17.90 -12.05
CA SER A 146 13.05 18.96 -12.98
C SER A 146 13.86 20.05 -12.26
N ASP A 147 14.89 19.64 -11.52
CA ASP A 147 15.79 20.49 -10.71
C ASP A 147 15.11 21.35 -9.63
N LYS A 148 13.82 21.10 -9.34
CA LYS A 148 13.08 21.73 -8.23
C LYS A 148 12.94 20.78 -7.06
N LYS A 149 13.25 21.29 -5.86
CA LYS A 149 13.04 20.62 -4.57
C LYS A 149 11.67 20.97 -4.00
N TYR A 150 10.92 19.94 -3.64
CA TYR A 150 9.62 20.05 -2.97
C TYR A 150 9.76 19.46 -1.57
N SER A 151 9.70 20.31 -0.55
CA SER A 151 9.75 19.86 0.85
C SER A 151 8.60 18.91 1.13
N ARG A 152 8.88 17.74 1.72
CA ARG A 152 7.83 16.82 2.15
C ARG A 152 7.01 17.46 3.26
N ILE A 153 5.76 17.02 3.37
CA ILE A 153 4.83 17.47 4.38
C ILE A 153 4.84 16.44 5.52
N GLN A 154 4.99 16.91 6.75
CA GLN A 154 5.00 16.05 7.94
C GLN A 154 3.57 15.68 8.32
N TYR A 155 3.41 14.53 8.96
CA TYR A 155 2.13 14.11 9.51
C TYR A 155 1.62 15.12 10.54
N GLY A 156 0.37 15.57 10.36
CA GLY A 156 -0.27 16.63 11.13
C GLY A 156 -0.18 18.03 10.53
N GLU A 157 0.64 18.22 9.49
CA GLU A 157 0.78 19.50 8.79
C GLU A 157 0.20 19.46 7.36
N GLU A 158 -0.46 18.35 6.99
CA GLU A 158 -1.16 18.21 5.72
C GLU A 158 -2.42 19.10 5.63
N GLY A 159 -2.59 19.74 4.47
CA GLY A 159 -3.74 20.58 4.15
C GLY A 159 -4.75 19.84 3.27
N TRP A 160 -5.50 18.90 3.84
CA TRP A 160 -6.50 18.13 3.09
C TRP A 160 -7.75 18.96 2.78
N LEU A 161 -7.83 19.45 1.54
CA LEU A 161 -8.94 20.24 1.02
C LEU A 161 -9.49 19.63 -0.26
N ASP A 162 -10.78 19.85 -0.50
CA ASP A 162 -11.45 19.53 -1.75
C ASP A 162 -11.00 20.45 -2.90
N LYS A 163 -11.47 20.17 -4.11
CA LYS A 163 -11.18 20.96 -5.32
C LYS A 163 -11.58 22.45 -5.23
N ASN A 164 -12.44 22.81 -4.28
CA ASN A 164 -12.94 24.17 -4.07
C ASN A 164 -12.25 24.84 -2.86
N GLY A 165 -11.30 24.15 -2.20
CA GLY A 165 -10.60 24.65 -1.02
C GLY A 165 -11.37 24.45 0.30
N ASN A 166 -12.43 23.64 0.32
CA ASN A 166 -13.17 23.33 1.54
C ASN A 166 -12.62 22.06 2.21
N PRO A 167 -12.73 21.91 3.54
CA PRO A 167 -12.42 20.65 4.20
C PRO A 167 -13.27 19.50 3.65
N PHE A 168 -12.69 18.29 3.56
CA PHE A 168 -13.46 17.09 3.28
C PHE A 168 -14.52 16.87 4.37
N LEU A 169 -15.66 16.30 3.99
CA LEU A 169 -16.74 15.93 4.92
C LEU A 169 -16.70 14.43 5.19
N ASP A 170 -16.97 14.04 6.44
CA ASP A 170 -17.17 12.65 6.83
C ASP A 170 -18.52 12.10 6.35
N GLU A 171 -18.79 10.83 6.63
CA GLU A 171 -20.05 10.15 6.26
C GLU A 171 -21.30 10.82 6.85
N SER A 172 -21.13 11.60 7.92
CA SER A 172 -22.21 12.35 8.59
C SER A 172 -22.34 13.78 8.05
N GLY A 173 -21.53 14.18 7.06
CA GLY A 173 -21.53 15.52 6.48
C GLY A 173 -20.78 16.57 7.31
N LYS A 174 -19.99 16.16 8.32
CA LYS A 174 -19.21 17.07 9.15
C LYS A 174 -17.79 17.23 8.58
N PRO A 175 -17.20 18.45 8.60
CA PRO A 175 -15.81 18.64 8.24
C PRO A 175 -14.86 17.71 9.01
N PHE A 176 -13.94 17.07 8.30
CA PHE A 176 -12.88 16.27 8.87
C PHE A 176 -12.01 17.12 9.79
N ASP A 177 -11.99 16.80 11.07
CA ASP A 177 -11.10 17.43 12.05
C ASP A 177 -9.73 16.74 12.02
N TYR A 178 -8.89 17.19 11.10
CA TYR A 178 -7.56 16.62 10.93
C TYR A 178 -6.67 16.83 12.18
N ALA A 179 -6.91 17.91 12.95
CA ALA A 179 -6.18 18.16 14.18
C ALA A 179 -6.51 17.12 15.27
N GLU A 180 -7.76 16.65 15.33
CA GLU A 180 -8.16 15.54 16.21
C GLU A 180 -7.58 14.20 15.76
N ILE A 181 -7.66 13.89 14.45
CA ILE A 181 -7.16 12.63 13.89
C ILE A 181 -5.66 12.46 14.16
N THR A 182 -4.89 13.55 13.98
CA THR A 182 -3.44 13.56 14.12
C THR A 182 -2.95 13.54 15.57
N LYS A 183 -3.87 13.52 16.56
CA LYS A 183 -3.53 13.15 17.95
C LYS A 183 -3.15 11.68 18.09
N LYS A 184 -3.59 10.84 17.15
CA LYS A 184 -3.23 9.42 17.09
C LYS A 184 -2.18 9.19 16.00
N PRO A 185 -1.35 8.14 16.14
CA PRO A 185 -0.47 7.71 15.05
C PRO A 185 -1.26 7.50 13.75
N CYS A 186 -0.61 7.78 12.63
CA CYS A 186 -1.17 7.56 11.29
C CYS A 186 -1.72 6.14 11.19
N HIS A 187 -2.95 5.99 10.70
CA HIS A 187 -3.66 4.72 10.69
C HIS A 187 -3.10 3.71 9.68
N ASP A 188 -2.38 4.18 8.65
CA ASP A 188 -1.72 3.31 7.68
C ASP A 188 -0.26 3.00 8.09
N CYS A 189 0.59 4.03 8.22
CA CYS A 189 2.01 3.79 8.47
C CYS A 189 2.46 3.94 9.93
N GLY A 190 1.63 4.42 10.86
CA GLY A 190 1.96 4.47 12.31
C GLY A 190 2.95 5.56 12.72
N VAL A 191 3.24 6.55 11.88
CA VAL A 191 4.02 7.74 12.26
C VAL A 191 3.23 8.65 13.19
N ILE A 192 3.91 9.40 14.05
CA ILE A 192 3.30 10.39 14.94
C ILE A 192 3.50 11.81 14.39
N ARG A 193 2.72 12.77 14.91
CA ARG A 193 2.74 14.15 14.45
C ARG A 193 4.17 14.71 14.40
N GLY A 194 4.52 15.37 13.29
CA GLY A 194 5.84 15.93 13.02
C GLY A 194 6.84 14.96 12.37
N GLN A 195 6.51 13.67 12.23
CA GLN A 195 7.31 12.72 11.45
C GLN A 195 6.87 12.71 9.99
N PHE A 196 7.79 12.39 9.08
CA PHE A 196 7.44 12.09 7.69
C PHE A 196 6.83 10.70 7.58
N HIS A 197 5.84 10.52 6.71
CA HIS A 197 5.23 9.21 6.46
C HIS A 197 6.23 8.18 5.94
N ALA A 198 5.98 6.90 6.23
CA ALA A 198 6.73 5.78 5.66
C ALA A 198 6.42 5.63 4.16
N SER A 199 7.28 4.92 3.42
CA SER A 199 7.11 4.76 1.98
C SER A 199 5.79 4.07 1.63
N GLY A 200 5.09 4.63 0.65
CA GLY A 200 3.81 4.09 0.17
C GLY A 200 2.64 4.27 1.14
N CYS A 201 2.74 5.19 2.11
CA CYS A 201 1.63 5.56 2.98
C CYS A 201 0.49 6.20 2.17
N ASP A 202 -0.74 5.75 2.39
CA ASP A 202 -1.93 6.31 1.74
C ASP A 202 -2.35 7.69 2.31
N VAL A 203 -1.90 8.04 3.52
CA VAL A 203 -2.12 9.35 4.13
C VAL A 203 -1.07 10.38 3.70
N GLU A 204 0.01 9.99 3.01
CA GLU A 204 1.03 10.97 2.63
C GLU A 204 0.50 11.96 1.58
N GLN A 205 0.57 13.27 1.88
CA GLN A 205 0.20 14.32 0.95
C GLN A 205 1.38 14.69 0.02
N CYS A 206 1.09 14.77 -1.28
CA CYS A 206 2.05 15.17 -2.29
C CYS A 206 2.40 16.66 -2.16
N PRO A 207 3.68 17.03 -2.00
CA PRO A 207 4.05 18.44 -1.85
C PRO A 207 3.98 19.26 -3.15
N LYS A 208 3.71 18.62 -4.30
CA LYS A 208 3.59 19.29 -5.60
C LYS A 208 2.14 19.57 -5.98
N CYS A 209 1.25 18.58 -5.87
CA CYS A 209 -0.17 18.74 -6.25
C CYS A 209 -1.13 18.80 -5.07
N LEU A 210 -0.65 18.62 -3.83
CA LEU A 210 -1.45 18.57 -2.60
C LEU A 210 -2.50 17.45 -2.54
N GLY A 211 -2.54 16.56 -3.53
CA GLY A 211 -3.31 15.32 -3.48
C GLY A 211 -2.57 14.19 -2.76
N GLN A 212 -3.17 12.99 -2.72
CA GLN A 212 -2.53 11.80 -2.16
C GLN A 212 -1.30 11.38 -2.96
N PHE A 213 -0.13 11.36 -2.29
CA PHE A 213 1.16 11.05 -2.89
C PHE A 213 1.18 9.68 -3.57
N LEU A 214 0.63 8.67 -2.90
CA LEU A 214 0.54 7.30 -3.41
C LEU A 214 -0.18 7.18 -4.77
N SER A 215 -1.16 8.06 -5.02
CA SER A 215 -2.01 8.02 -6.21
C SER A 215 -1.58 8.98 -7.34
N CYS A 216 -0.67 9.90 -7.05
CA CYS A 216 -0.29 10.95 -7.99
C CYS A 216 0.90 10.52 -8.87
N ASP A 217 0.99 11.10 -10.07
CA ASP A 217 2.08 10.84 -11.01
C ASP A 217 3.11 12.00 -11.01
N CYS A 218 3.18 12.78 -9.92
CA CYS A 218 3.98 14.01 -9.86
C CYS A 218 5.50 13.78 -9.89
N PHE A 219 5.93 12.63 -9.37
CA PHE A 219 7.33 12.24 -9.14
C PHE A 219 7.69 10.88 -9.74
N THR A 220 6.82 10.31 -10.58
CA THR A 220 7.18 9.14 -11.38
C THR A 220 8.14 9.56 -12.49
N GLU A 221 9.04 8.67 -12.87
CA GLU A 221 9.82 8.80 -14.10
C GLU A 221 8.89 8.65 -15.30
N GLU A 222 9.10 9.47 -16.33
CA GLU A 222 8.48 9.28 -17.65
C GLU A 222 9.29 8.25 -18.44
#